data_AF-A0A352B3Z7-F1
#
_entry.id   AF-A0A352B3Z7-F1
#
_cell.length_a   1.000
_cell.length_b   1.000
_cell.length_c   1.000
_cell.angle_alpha   90.00
_cell.angle_beta   90.00
_cell.angle_gamma   90.00
#
_symmetry.space_group_name_H-M   'P 1'
#
loop_
_entity.id
_entity.type
_entity.pdbx_description
1 polymer ?
#
loop_
_entity_poly.entity_id
_entity_poly.type
_entity_poly.pdbx_seq_one_letter_code
_entity_poly.pdbx_strand_id
1 'polypeptide(L)'
;MQDEQWEAMVAIARAQAREGAHLLDVCVAYVGRNEARDMEELVRRLNTAATLPLVIDSTDELVLEEALALCSGRAVINSINLEDGEGRAERVMELAR
;
A
#
# COMPACT_ATOMS: atom_id res chain seq x y z
N MET A 1 4.01 -13.51 -4.93
CA MET A 1 4.99 -12.51 -5.41
C MET A 1 6.36 -13.08 -5.80
N GLN A 2 6.71 -14.35 -5.53
CA GLN A 2 8.04 -14.88 -5.88
C GLN A 2 8.38 -14.73 -7.38
N ASP A 3 7.40 -14.79 -8.27
CA ASP A 3 7.59 -14.68 -9.73
C ASP A 3 7.20 -13.31 -10.31
N GLU A 4 7.14 -12.23 -9.51
CA GLU A 4 6.86 -10.85 -9.98
C GLU A 4 5.60 -10.75 -10.89
N GLN A 5 4.52 -11.45 -10.53
CA GLN A 5 3.27 -11.51 -11.30
C GLN A 5 2.43 -10.23 -11.17
N TRP A 6 3.00 -9.07 -11.47
CA TRP A 6 2.38 -7.76 -11.30
C TRP A 6 1.09 -7.60 -12.10
N GLU A 7 1.04 -8.13 -13.33
CA GLU A 7 -0.16 -8.09 -14.18
C GLU A 7 -1.33 -8.87 -13.55
N ALA A 8 -1.04 -9.99 -12.87
CA ALA A 8 -2.07 -10.74 -12.17
C ALA A 8 -2.62 -9.94 -10.98
N MET A 9 -1.76 -9.21 -10.25
CA MET A 9 -2.18 -8.33 -9.16
C MET A 9 -3.05 -7.17 -9.67
N VAL A 10 -2.68 -6.56 -10.80
CA VAL A 10 -3.49 -5.53 -11.46
C VAL A 10 -4.84 -6.10 -11.90
N ALA A 11 -4.88 -7.32 -12.43
CA ALA A 11 -6.12 -7.99 -12.81
C ALA A 11 -7.04 -8.22 -11.60
N ILE A 12 -6.49 -8.62 -10.46
CA ILE A 12 -7.22 -8.77 -9.18
C ILE A 12 -7.78 -7.41 -8.72
N ALA A 13 -6.97 -6.36 -8.72
CA ALA A 13 -7.42 -5.01 -8.33
C ALA A 13 -8.60 -4.53 -9.20
N ARG A 14 -8.53 -4.74 -10.52
CA ARG A 14 -9.64 -4.41 -11.43
C ARG A 14 -10.88 -5.27 -11.18
N ALA A 15 -10.71 -6.54 -10.79
CA ALA A 15 -11.83 -7.41 -10.45
C ALA A 15 -12.53 -6.93 -9.18
N GLN A 16 -11.79 -6.65 -8.11
CA GLN A 16 -12.34 -6.10 -6.87
C GLN A 16 -13.09 -4.78 -7.10
N ALA A 17 -12.57 -3.90 -7.95
CA ALA A 17 -13.28 -2.66 -8.31
C ALA A 17 -14.61 -2.93 -9.02
N ARG A 18 -14.67 -3.90 -9.94
CA ARG A 18 -15.92 -4.30 -10.61
C ARG A 18 -16.91 -4.97 -9.65
N GLU A 19 -16.40 -5.66 -8.63
CA GLU A 19 -17.19 -6.33 -7.60
C GLU A 19 -17.71 -5.36 -6.52
N GLY A 20 -17.39 -4.06 -6.63
CA GLY A 20 -17.95 -3.02 -5.78
C GLY A 20 -17.07 -2.64 -4.58
N ALA A 21 -15.78 -2.96 -4.61
CA ALA A 21 -14.84 -2.44 -3.62
C ALA A 21 -14.84 -0.90 -3.64
N HIS A 22 -14.73 -0.30 -2.45
CA HIS A 22 -14.63 1.16 -2.31
C HIS A 22 -13.17 1.63 -2.19
N LEU A 23 -12.30 0.76 -1.66
CA LEU A 23 -10.87 0.96 -1.57
C LEU A 23 -10.17 -0.36 -1.90
N LEU A 24 -8.90 -0.30 -2.25
CA LEU A 24 -8.05 -1.46 -2.49
C LEU A 24 -6.95 -1.54 -1.44
N ASP A 25 -6.90 -2.66 -0.72
CA ASP A 25 -5.84 -2.94 0.25
C ASP A 25 -4.58 -3.46 -0.44
N VAL A 26 -3.45 -2.86 -0.12
CA VAL A 26 -2.15 -3.07 -0.79
C VAL A 26 -1.12 -3.49 0.25
N CYS A 27 -0.99 -4.80 0.42
CA CYS A 27 0.01 -5.44 1.29
C CYS A 27 1.00 -6.23 0.45
N VAL A 28 2.30 -5.91 0.57
CA VAL A 28 3.39 -6.58 -0.16
C VAL A 28 4.47 -7.15 0.76
N ALA A 29 4.23 -7.14 2.08
CA ALA A 29 5.15 -7.72 3.05
C ALA A 29 5.33 -9.23 2.81
N TYR A 30 6.55 -9.64 2.46
CA TYR A 30 6.89 -11.04 2.24
C TYR A 30 8.35 -11.31 2.60
N VAL A 31 8.58 -12.35 3.39
CA VAL A 31 9.93 -12.70 3.87
C VAL A 31 10.88 -12.96 2.70
N GLY A 32 12.04 -12.29 2.75
CA GLY A 32 13.09 -12.42 1.73
C GLY A 32 12.89 -11.53 0.50
N ARG A 33 11.91 -10.63 0.51
CA ARG A 33 11.72 -9.61 -0.54
C ARG A 33 11.97 -8.20 -0.01
N ASN A 34 12.22 -7.28 -0.94
CA ASN A 34 12.34 -5.86 -0.63
C ASN A 34 10.94 -5.23 -0.72
N GLU A 35 10.33 -4.98 0.44
CA GLU A 35 8.97 -4.44 0.56
C GLU A 35 8.83 -3.07 -0.10
N ALA A 36 9.78 -2.16 0.13
CA ALA A 36 9.77 -0.82 -0.46
C ALA A 36 9.73 -0.85 -2.00
N ARG A 37 10.63 -1.65 -2.61
CA ARG A 37 10.66 -1.83 -4.07
C ARG A 37 9.35 -2.40 -4.60
N ASP A 38 8.82 -3.43 -3.94
CA ASP A 38 7.59 -4.09 -4.37
C ASP A 38 6.37 -3.17 -4.22
N MET A 39 6.33 -2.36 -3.15
CA MET A 39 5.27 -1.40 -2.89
C MET A 39 5.29 -0.29 -3.94
N GLU A 40 6.45 0.28 -4.22
CA GLU A 40 6.63 1.27 -5.29
C GLU A 40 6.13 0.72 -6.63
N GLU A 41 6.57 -0.49 -6.99
CA GLU A 41 6.26 -1.13 -8.27
C GLU A 41 4.76 -1.37 -8.46
N LEU A 42 4.08 -1.81 -7.40
CA LEU A 42 2.66 -2.08 -7.41
C LEU A 42 1.83 -0.79 -7.37
N VAL A 43 2.16 0.17 -6.50
CA VAL A 43 1.45 1.45 -6.39
C VAL A 43 1.48 2.19 -7.72
N ARG A 44 2.64 2.25 -8.39
CA ARG A 44 2.75 2.89 -9.73
C ARG A 44 1.82 2.27 -10.76
N ARG A 45 1.68 0.94 -10.76
CA ARG A 45 0.73 0.24 -11.65
C ARG A 45 -0.71 0.53 -11.28
N LEU A 46 -1.05 0.42 -10.00
CA LEU A 46 -2.40 0.64 -9.50
C LEU A 46 -2.88 2.06 -9.76
N ASN A 47 -2.02 3.08 -9.65
CA ASN A 47 -2.34 4.46 -10.04
C ASN A 47 -2.86 4.59 -11.48
N THR A 48 -2.41 3.73 -12.39
CA THR A 48 -2.86 3.74 -13.79
C THR A 48 -4.02 2.79 -14.06
N ALA A 49 -4.15 1.74 -13.25
CA ALA A 49 -5.03 0.61 -13.54
C ALA A 49 -6.32 0.59 -12.71
N ALA A 50 -6.29 1.18 -11.52
CA ALA A 50 -7.41 1.24 -10.59
C ALA A 50 -7.83 2.71 -10.39
N THR A 51 -9.15 2.93 -10.31
CA THR A 51 -9.73 4.25 -10.03
C THR A 51 -10.14 4.41 -8.57
N LEU A 52 -9.83 3.41 -7.73
CA LEU A 52 -10.20 3.39 -6.32
C LEU A 52 -9.04 3.91 -5.45
N PRO A 53 -9.34 4.60 -4.33
CA PRO A 53 -8.34 4.90 -3.32
C PRO A 53 -7.60 3.65 -2.83
N LEU A 54 -6.32 3.80 -2.55
CA LEU A 54 -5.48 2.74 -2.01
C LEU A 54 -5.45 2.80 -0.47
N VAL A 55 -5.49 1.63 0.15
CA VAL A 55 -5.13 1.42 1.55
C VAL A 55 -3.72 0.84 1.54
N ILE A 56 -2.73 1.61 1.98
CA ILE A 56 -1.34 1.17 2.03
C ILE A 56 -1.15 0.39 3.33
N ASP A 57 -0.93 -0.92 3.19
CA ASP A 57 -0.77 -1.85 4.31
C ASP A 57 0.71 -2.22 4.51
N SER A 58 1.32 -1.63 5.54
CA SER A 58 2.71 -1.90 5.90
C SER A 58 3.01 -1.62 7.37
N THR A 59 3.89 -2.46 7.94
CA THR A 59 4.50 -2.25 9.25
C THR A 59 5.86 -1.55 9.16
N ASP A 60 6.25 -0.97 8.02
CA ASP A 60 7.48 -0.18 7.86
C ASP A 60 7.12 1.29 7.57
N GLU A 61 7.61 2.20 8.41
CA GLU A 61 7.33 3.64 8.28
C GLU A 61 7.93 4.25 7.00
N LEU A 62 9.07 3.74 6.53
CA LEU A 62 9.69 4.20 5.29
C LEU A 62 8.88 3.73 4.08
N VAL A 63 8.39 2.49 4.10
CA VAL A 63 7.50 1.97 3.04
C VAL A 63 6.21 2.78 2.97
N LEU A 64 5.62 3.13 4.12
CA LEU A 64 4.45 4.00 4.17
C LEU A 64 4.74 5.37 3.56
N GLU A 65 5.82 6.04 3.98
CA GLU A 65 6.20 7.36 3.47
C GLU A 65 6.41 7.36 1.95
N GLU A 66 7.20 6.40 1.45
CA GLU A 66 7.49 6.25 0.02
C GLU A 66 6.23 5.94 -0.80
N ALA A 67 5.37 5.03 -0.33
CA ALA A 67 4.15 4.66 -1.01
C ALA A 67 3.14 5.83 -1.06
N LEU A 68 2.97 6.55 0.05
CA LEU A 68 2.08 7.70 0.14
C LEU A 68 2.50 8.82 -0.83
N ALA A 69 3.81 9.05 -0.98
CA ALA A 69 4.34 10.01 -1.95
C ALA A 69 4.04 9.65 -3.41
N LEU A 70 3.78 8.36 -3.69
CA LEU A 70 3.46 7.86 -5.03
C LEU A 70 1.97 7.81 -5.33
N CYS A 71 1.11 7.72 -4.31
CA CYS A 71 -0.34 7.58 -4.47
C CYS A 71 -0.97 8.73 -5.28
N SER A 72 -1.70 8.39 -6.34
CA SER A 72 -2.51 9.38 -7.04
C SER A 72 -3.80 9.66 -6.27
N GLY A 73 -3.80 10.73 -5.47
CA GLY A 73 -4.95 11.18 -4.69
C GLY A 73 -4.83 10.84 -3.21
N ARG A 74 -5.98 10.67 -2.52
CA ARG A 74 -6.00 10.36 -1.09
C ARG A 74 -5.87 8.86 -0.88
N ALA A 75 -4.97 8.47 0.02
CA ALA A 75 -4.79 7.10 0.47
C ALA A 75 -5.21 6.95 1.94
N VAL A 76 -5.39 5.70 2.37
CA VAL A 76 -5.57 5.31 3.77
C VAL A 76 -4.31 4.58 4.22
N ILE A 77 -3.86 4.85 5.44
CA ILE A 77 -2.76 4.11 6.07
C ILE A 77 -3.35 2.94 6.87
N ASN A 78 -2.84 1.74 6.64
CA ASN A 78 -3.09 0.55 7.43
C ASN A 78 -1.72 0.02 7.94
N SER A 79 -1.36 0.15 9.21
CA SER A 79 -2.05 0.86 10.29
C SER A 79 -1.04 1.60 11.18
N ILE A 80 -1.56 2.20 12.25
CA ILE A 80 -0.79 2.47 13.46
C ILE A 80 -1.17 1.45 14.54
N ASN A 81 -0.28 1.23 15.50
CA ASN A 81 -0.53 0.50 16.73
C ASN A 81 0.38 1.06 17.85
N LEU A 82 0.19 0.61 19.08
CA LEU A 82 0.96 1.05 20.26
C LEU A 82 1.73 -0.10 20.91
N GLU A 83 2.03 -1.18 20.17
CA GLU A 83 2.64 -2.41 20.70
C GLU A 83 4.06 -2.16 21.22
N ASP A 84 4.83 -1.30 20.52
CA ASP A 84 6.21 -0.90 20.88
C ASP A 84 6.28 0.52 21.47
N GLY A 85 5.15 1.02 21.99
CA GLY A 85 5.00 2.39 22.48
C GLY A 85 4.54 3.39 21.41
N GLU A 86 4.54 4.69 21.75
CA GLU A 86 3.90 5.73 20.93
C GLU A 86 4.75 6.20 19.75
N GLY A 87 6.07 6.03 19.78
CA GLY A 87 6.98 6.69 18.84
C GLY A 87 6.73 6.37 17.35
N ARG A 88 6.41 5.12 17.00
CA ARG A 88 6.02 4.76 15.63
C ARG A 88 4.67 5.39 15.25
N ALA A 89 3.68 5.27 16.12
CA ALA A 89 2.35 5.81 15.87
C ALA A 89 2.40 7.33 15.64
N GLU A 90 3.19 8.07 16.44
CA GLU A 90 3.43 9.51 16.26
C GLU A 90 4.00 9.83 14.89
N ARG A 91 5.06 9.12 14.46
CA ARG A 91 5.67 9.33 13.13
C ARG A 91 4.68 9.06 12.00
N VAL A 92 3.93 7.97 12.07
CA VAL A 92 2.94 7.62 11.04
C VAL A 92 1.75 8.59 11.04
N MET A 93 1.34 9.11 12.20
CA MET A 93 0.30 10.13 12.28
C MET A 93 0.71 11.45 11.61
N GLU A 94 2.00 11.82 11.64
CA GLU A 94 2.50 12.99 10.90
C GLU A 94 2.39 12.79 9.37
N LEU A 95 2.51 11.56 8.87
CA LEU A 95 2.29 11.24 7.44
C LEU A 95 0.82 11.36 7.02
N ALA A 96 -0.12 11.33 7.97
CA ALA A 96 -1.56 11.38 7.71
C ALA A 96 -2.19 12.78 7.82
N ARG A 97 -1.36 13.82 7.99
CA ARG A 97 -1.80 15.23 8.12
C ARG A 97 -2.05 15.89 6.76
#